data_AF-A0AA51QI00-F1
#
_entry.id   AF-A0AA51QI00-F1
#
_cell.length_a   1.000
_cell.length_b   1.000
_cell.length_c   1.000
_cell.angle_alpha   90.00
_cell.angle_beta   90.00
_cell.angle_gamma   90.00
#
_symmetry.space_group_name_H-M   'P 1'
#
loop_
_entity.id
_entity.type
_entity.pdbx_description
1 polymer ?
#
loop_
_entity_poly.entity_id
_entity_poly.type
_entity_poly.pdbx_seq_one_letter_code
_entity_poly.pdbx_strand_id
1 'polypeptide(L)'
;MKMRTLLVLPALLLIAACGDSGSEDTAPTLAPSPTDSTATTEAGTAEAQDDFGEMMEDGARRQVQERPDDAAQLASDMKDVVGGTLAGSELTPELAQQFANVTCLSVDVESGPGAVDTVKEMTAGDFGIDEDQASELVDLAVAYRCPELASK
;
A
#
# COMPACT_ATOMS: atom_id res chain seq x y z
N MET A 1 -23.96 17.52 -30.26
CA MET A 1 -24.56 16.22 -29.90
C MET A 1 -23.99 15.16 -30.84
N LYS A 2 -23.18 14.23 -30.31
CA LYS A 2 -22.50 13.20 -31.10
C LYS A 2 -23.03 11.85 -30.61
N MET A 3 -23.94 11.27 -31.39
CA MET A 3 -24.46 9.91 -31.15
C MET A 3 -23.30 8.93 -31.27
N ARG A 4 -23.05 8.13 -30.22
CA ARG A 4 -22.19 6.95 -30.30
C ARG A 4 -23.04 5.72 -30.04
N THR A 5 -23.12 4.95 -31.09
CA THR A 5 -23.83 3.70 -31.32
C THR A 5 -23.44 2.61 -30.32
N LEU A 6 -24.45 1.95 -29.75
CA LEU A 6 -24.36 0.69 -29.02
C LEU A 6 -23.90 -0.44 -29.94
N LEU A 7 -22.92 -1.23 -29.49
CA LEU A 7 -22.70 -2.60 -29.94
C LEU A 7 -22.53 -3.50 -28.71
N VAL A 8 -23.61 -4.20 -28.39
CA VAL A 8 -23.63 -5.41 -27.57
C VAL A 8 -23.37 -6.58 -28.51
N LEU A 9 -22.51 -7.53 -28.14
CA LEU A 9 -22.68 -8.96 -28.44
C LEU A 9 -21.69 -9.82 -27.62
N PRO A 10 -22.01 -11.11 -27.38
CA PRO A 10 -21.69 -11.87 -26.18
C PRO A 10 -20.66 -12.99 -26.44
N ALA A 11 -20.12 -13.60 -25.38
CA ALA A 11 -19.51 -14.93 -25.50
C ALA A 11 -19.59 -15.71 -24.17
N LEU A 12 -20.41 -16.77 -24.22
CA LEU A 12 -20.45 -17.89 -23.29
C LEU A 12 -19.18 -18.74 -23.39
N LEU A 13 -18.71 -19.29 -22.26
CA LEU A 13 -17.95 -20.54 -22.12
C LEU A 13 -18.07 -20.99 -20.65
N LEU A 14 -19.02 -21.86 -20.28
CA LEU A 14 -18.92 -23.32 -20.20
C LEU A 14 -17.66 -23.84 -19.48
N ILE A 15 -17.81 -24.19 -18.20
CA ILE A 15 -17.17 -25.38 -17.64
C ILE A 15 -18.24 -26.22 -16.95
N ALA A 16 -18.58 -27.32 -17.62
CA ALA A 16 -19.24 -28.47 -17.01
C ALA A 16 -18.22 -29.15 -16.08
N ALA A 17 -18.55 -29.26 -14.79
CA ALA A 17 -17.94 -30.24 -13.91
C ALA A 17 -18.97 -31.34 -13.69
N CYS A 18 -18.80 -32.44 -14.42
CA CYS A 18 -19.49 -33.70 -14.15
C CYS A 18 -18.96 -34.24 -12.81
N GLY A 19 -19.82 -34.29 -11.80
CA GLY A 19 -19.66 -35.12 -10.62
C GLY A 19 -20.80 -36.12 -10.61
N ASP A 20 -20.55 -37.29 -11.19
CA ASP A 20 -21.42 -38.47 -11.15
C ASP A 20 -21.31 -39.15 -9.77
N SER A 21 -22.44 -39.29 -9.07
CA SER A 21 -22.70 -40.34 -8.08
C SER A 21 -24.19 -40.26 -7.69
N GLY A 22 -24.98 -41.19 -8.22
CA GLY A 22 -26.41 -41.29 -7.94
C GLY A 22 -26.77 -41.83 -6.55
N SER A 23 -28.01 -41.55 -6.13
CA SER A 23 -28.98 -42.50 -5.54
C SER A 23 -30.27 -41.77 -5.10
N GLU A 24 -31.35 -42.05 -5.83
CA GLU A 24 -32.74 -42.33 -5.43
C GLU A 24 -33.49 -41.55 -4.31
N ASP A 25 -34.66 -41.04 -4.75
CA ASP A 25 -35.99 -40.99 -4.11
C ASP A 25 -36.36 -40.01 -2.96
N THR A 26 -37.02 -38.93 -3.38
CA THR A 26 -38.19 -38.19 -2.89
C THR A 26 -38.74 -38.35 -1.44
N ALA A 27 -38.69 -37.26 -0.67
CA ALA A 27 -39.81 -36.75 0.16
C ALA A 27 -39.62 -35.23 0.45
N PRO A 28 -40.66 -34.37 0.43
CA PRO A 28 -40.51 -32.94 0.67
C PRO A 28 -40.60 -32.65 2.18
N THR A 29 -39.48 -32.36 2.83
CA THR A 29 -39.48 -31.76 4.17
C THR A 29 -39.57 -30.25 4.03
N LEU A 30 -40.70 -29.68 4.48
CA LEU A 30 -40.89 -28.25 4.67
C LEU A 30 -39.77 -27.70 5.58
N ALA A 31 -39.04 -26.73 5.05
CA ALA A 31 -37.94 -26.04 5.72
C ALA A 31 -38.39 -25.38 7.03
N PRO A 32 -37.64 -25.52 8.13
CA PRO A 32 -37.59 -24.45 9.12
C PRO A 32 -36.74 -23.32 8.54
N SER A 33 -37.34 -22.15 8.33
CA SER A 33 -36.58 -20.93 8.05
C SER A 33 -35.63 -20.66 9.23
N PRO A 34 -34.30 -20.60 9.05
CA PRO A 34 -33.47 -19.85 9.96
C PRO A 34 -33.64 -18.38 9.57
N THR A 35 -34.39 -17.65 10.41
CA THR A 35 -34.10 -16.24 10.60
C THR A 35 -32.67 -16.18 11.12
N ASP A 36 -31.71 -15.92 10.25
CA ASP A 36 -30.41 -15.41 10.67
C ASP A 36 -30.16 -14.12 9.91
N SER A 37 -30.48 -13.05 10.65
CA SER A 37 -29.85 -11.75 10.58
C SER A 37 -28.50 -11.83 9.87
N THR A 38 -28.47 -11.49 8.58
CA THR A 38 -27.26 -10.94 7.99
C THR A 38 -27.12 -9.54 8.58
N ALA A 39 -26.69 -9.50 9.84
CA ALA A 39 -25.89 -8.39 10.31
C ALA A 39 -24.64 -8.45 9.43
N THR A 40 -24.60 -7.61 8.40
CA THR A 40 -23.34 -7.22 7.77
C THR A 40 -22.50 -6.65 8.89
N THR A 41 -21.64 -7.49 9.47
CA THR A 41 -20.62 -7.04 10.39
C THR A 41 -19.66 -6.17 9.59
N GLU A 42 -19.91 -4.86 9.61
CA GLU A 42 -18.90 -3.83 9.35
C GLU A 42 -17.89 -3.85 10.51
N ALA A 43 -17.23 -4.97 10.76
CA ALA A 43 -16.10 -5.04 11.68
C ALA A 43 -14.88 -5.57 10.91
N GLY A 44 -13.81 -4.80 10.98
CA GLY A 44 -12.47 -5.36 10.77
C GLY A 44 -11.61 -4.68 9.72
N THR A 45 -12.00 -3.58 9.07
CA THR A 45 -11.01 -2.79 8.31
C THR A 45 -10.24 -1.83 9.21
N ALA A 46 -10.90 -1.19 10.17
CA ALA A 46 -10.24 -0.27 11.10
C ALA A 46 -9.24 -1.01 12.01
N GLU A 47 -9.68 -2.08 12.70
CA GLU A 47 -8.79 -2.86 13.58
C GLU A 47 -7.62 -3.50 12.81
N ALA A 48 -7.84 -3.99 11.59
CA ALA A 48 -6.76 -4.58 10.78
C ALA A 48 -5.79 -3.52 10.22
N GLN A 49 -6.24 -2.29 9.97
CA GLN A 49 -5.38 -1.19 9.55
C GLN A 49 -4.52 -0.68 10.71
N ASP A 50 -5.09 -0.62 11.91
CA ASP A 50 -4.39 -0.25 13.13
C ASP A 50 -3.27 -1.28 13.45
N ASP A 51 -3.56 -2.58 13.35
CA ASP A 51 -2.58 -3.65 13.54
C ASP A 51 -1.42 -3.57 12.55
N PHE A 52 -1.68 -3.23 11.28
CA PHE A 52 -0.64 -3.09 10.27
C PHE A 52 0.24 -1.85 10.50
N GLY A 53 -0.37 -0.73 10.88
CA GLY A 53 0.35 0.49 11.24
C GLY A 53 1.30 0.24 12.42
N GLU A 54 0.83 -0.44 13.46
CA GLU A 54 1.65 -0.81 14.62
C GLU A 54 2.84 -1.70 14.22
N MET A 55 2.63 -2.68 13.31
CA MET A 55 3.72 -3.51 12.79
C MET A 55 4.77 -2.71 12.02
N MET A 56 4.37 -1.72 11.21
CA MET A 56 5.31 -0.84 10.50
C MET A 56 6.11 0.02 11.47
N GLU A 57 5.46 0.63 12.45
CA GLU A 57 6.12 1.45 13.47
C GLU A 57 7.12 0.64 14.30
N ASP A 58 6.71 -0.54 14.77
CA ASP A 58 7.60 -1.43 15.52
C ASP A 58 8.76 -1.93 14.67
N GLY A 59 8.52 -2.20 13.39
CA GLY A 59 9.56 -2.55 12.43
C GLY A 59 10.58 -1.41 12.24
N ALA A 60 10.12 -0.18 12.13
CA ALA A 60 10.98 0.99 12.00
C ALA A 60 11.77 1.26 13.29
N ARG A 61 11.11 1.17 14.46
CA ARG A 61 11.75 1.33 15.77
C ARG A 61 12.89 0.34 15.97
N ARG A 62 12.68 -0.93 15.59
CA ARG A 62 13.74 -1.95 15.62
C ARG A 62 14.92 -1.59 14.71
N GLN A 63 14.66 -1.12 13.48
CA GLN A 63 15.72 -0.70 12.55
C GLN A 63 16.50 0.53 13.05
N VAL A 64 15.81 1.50 13.67
CA VAL A 64 16.47 2.65 14.31
C VAL A 64 17.41 2.18 15.43
N GLN A 65 17.01 1.20 16.23
CA GLN A 65 17.87 0.66 17.31
C GLN A 65 19.12 -0.06 16.80
N GLU A 66 19.08 -0.60 15.58
CA GLU A 66 20.24 -1.26 14.95
C GLU A 66 21.29 -0.24 14.47
N ARG A 67 20.86 0.94 14.01
CA ARG A 67 21.74 2.00 13.48
C ARG A 67 21.26 3.39 13.94
N PRO A 68 21.35 3.71 15.25
CA PRO A 68 20.72 4.91 15.82
C PRO A 68 21.29 6.21 15.28
N ASP A 69 22.61 6.30 15.11
CA ASP A 69 23.28 7.51 14.63
C ASP A 69 22.92 7.79 13.16
N ASP A 70 22.88 6.75 12.33
CA ASP A 70 22.54 6.88 10.91
C ASP A 70 21.06 7.26 10.73
N ALA A 71 20.16 6.68 11.54
CA ALA A 71 18.74 7.04 11.53
C ALA A 71 18.49 8.46 12.05
N ALA A 72 19.26 8.91 13.06
CA ALA A 72 19.21 10.28 13.55
C ALA A 72 19.70 11.27 12.48
N GLN A 73 20.76 10.93 11.76
CA GLN A 73 21.27 11.73 10.65
C GLN A 73 20.24 11.82 9.53
N LEU A 74 19.65 10.70 9.10
CA LEU A 74 18.59 10.68 8.10
C LEU A 74 17.43 11.61 8.47
N ALA A 75 16.94 11.51 9.71
CA ALA A 75 15.87 12.39 10.18
C ALA A 75 16.28 13.86 10.20
N SER A 76 17.53 14.18 10.56
CA SER A 76 18.06 15.54 10.49
C SER A 76 18.08 16.06 9.06
N ASP A 77 18.62 15.27 8.13
CA ASP A 77 18.72 15.66 6.72
C ASP A 77 17.32 15.88 6.14
N MET A 78 16.37 14.98 6.41
CA MET A 78 14.98 15.16 5.99
C MET A 78 14.33 16.40 6.61
N LYS A 79 14.62 16.73 7.87
CA LYS A 79 14.11 17.95 8.52
C LYS A 79 14.58 19.21 7.81
N ASP A 80 15.84 19.23 7.38
CA ASP A 80 16.41 20.37 6.67
C ASP A 80 15.72 20.58 5.31
N VAL A 81 15.31 19.49 4.63
CA VAL A 81 14.58 19.56 3.36
C VAL A 81 13.17 20.13 3.52
N VAL A 82 12.39 19.63 4.49
CA VAL A 82 10.95 20.00 4.62
C VAL A 82 10.63 21.05 5.69
N GLY A 83 11.65 21.60 6.35
CA GLY A 83 11.46 22.62 7.40
C GLY A 83 10.92 22.06 8.71
N GLY A 84 11.19 20.78 9.01
CA GLY A 84 10.96 20.15 10.31
C GLY A 84 9.76 19.19 10.41
N THR A 85 8.74 19.34 9.55
CA THR A 85 7.54 18.47 9.56
C THR A 85 7.23 17.90 8.20
N LEU A 86 6.79 16.64 8.15
CA LEU A 86 6.29 15.96 6.96
C LEU A 86 4.86 15.48 7.22
N ALA A 87 3.91 15.77 6.33
CA ALA A 87 2.48 15.49 6.51
C ALA A 87 1.90 15.94 7.87
N GLY A 88 2.37 17.08 8.39
CA GLY A 88 1.93 17.62 9.69
C GLY A 88 2.48 16.90 10.93
N SER A 89 3.36 15.92 10.76
CA SER A 89 4.05 15.22 11.84
C SER A 89 5.50 15.69 11.96
N GLU A 90 6.01 15.76 13.20
CA GLU A 90 7.44 16.01 13.41
C GLU A 90 8.25 14.86 12.83
N LEU A 91 9.33 15.17 12.11
CA LEU A 91 10.25 14.13 11.65
C LEU A 91 11.00 13.53 12.85
N THR A 92 10.81 12.24 13.08
CA THR A 92 11.59 11.46 14.04
C THR A 92 12.49 10.47 13.27
N PRO A 93 13.51 9.90 13.91
CA PRO A 93 14.27 8.78 13.32
C PRO A 93 13.36 7.65 12.84
N GLU A 94 12.30 7.33 13.60
CA GLU A 94 11.33 6.30 13.23
C GLU A 94 10.50 6.70 12.00
N LEU A 95 10.03 7.96 11.91
CA LEU A 95 9.28 8.42 10.74
C LEU A 95 10.16 8.46 9.49
N ALA A 96 11.41 8.92 9.62
CA ALA A 96 12.39 8.91 8.54
C ALA A 96 12.71 7.49 8.06
N GLN A 97 12.86 6.54 8.99
CA GLN A 97 13.06 5.13 8.67
C GLN A 97 11.84 4.51 7.98
N GLN A 98 10.61 4.84 8.42
CA GLN A 98 9.38 4.40 7.76
C GLN A 98 9.29 4.94 6.34
N PHE A 99 9.55 6.24 6.17
CA PHE A 99 9.60 6.87 4.85
C PHE A 99 10.59 6.16 3.95
N ALA A 100 11.84 5.95 4.39
CA ALA A 100 12.85 5.27 3.60
C ALA A 100 12.47 3.83 3.21
N ASN A 101 11.83 3.09 4.13
CA ASN A 101 11.35 1.74 3.84
C ASN A 101 10.25 1.73 2.77
N VAL A 102 9.28 2.65 2.87
CA VAL A 102 8.20 2.78 1.90
C VAL A 102 8.73 3.25 0.55
N THR A 103 9.59 4.27 0.52
CA THR A 103 10.21 4.77 -0.72
C THR A 103 10.93 3.64 -1.47
N CYS A 104 11.78 2.87 -0.78
CA CYS A 104 12.49 1.76 -1.42
C CYS A 104 11.56 0.66 -1.92
N LEU A 105 10.50 0.34 -1.18
CA LEU A 105 9.49 -0.59 -1.65
C LEU A 105 8.79 -0.07 -2.91
N SER A 106 8.40 1.21 -2.92
CA SER A 106 7.76 1.86 -4.07
C SER A 106 8.66 1.85 -5.30
N VAL A 107 9.96 2.15 -5.16
CA VAL A 107 10.92 2.07 -6.27
C VAL A 107 11.09 0.63 -6.75
N ASP A 108 11.15 -0.35 -5.85
CA ASP A 108 11.31 -1.76 -6.21
C ASP A 108 10.10 -2.33 -6.98
N VAL A 109 8.88 -1.91 -6.64
CA VAL A 109 7.66 -2.37 -7.34
C VAL A 109 7.36 -1.59 -8.62
N GLU A 110 7.88 -0.36 -8.76
CA GLU A 110 7.69 0.45 -9.96
C GLU A 110 8.40 -0.19 -11.17
N SER A 111 7.75 -0.10 -12.34
CA SER A 111 8.15 -0.88 -13.51
C SER A 111 8.95 -0.08 -14.53
N GLY A 112 10.09 -0.62 -14.94
CA GLY A 112 10.90 -0.05 -16.01
C GLY A 112 11.87 1.03 -15.55
N PRO A 113 12.57 1.68 -16.50
CA PRO A 113 13.54 2.72 -16.19
C PRO A 113 12.84 4.00 -15.69
N GLY A 114 13.44 4.67 -14.69
CA GLY A 114 12.88 5.91 -14.12
C GLY A 114 11.90 5.67 -12.97
N ALA A 115 12.05 4.54 -12.28
CA ALA A 115 11.25 4.21 -11.11
C ALA A 115 11.44 5.26 -9.99
N VAL A 116 12.67 5.69 -9.78
CA VAL A 116 13.00 6.74 -8.79
C VAL A 116 12.29 8.05 -9.14
N ASP A 117 12.33 8.49 -10.40
CA ASP A 117 11.68 9.74 -10.84
C ASP A 117 10.16 9.68 -10.65
N THR A 118 9.55 8.53 -10.94
CA THR A 118 8.11 8.31 -10.72
C THR A 118 7.76 8.43 -9.23
N VAL A 119 8.58 7.85 -8.34
CA VAL A 119 8.38 7.95 -6.89
C VAL A 119 8.58 9.37 -6.38
N LYS A 120 9.48 10.17 -6.97
CA LYS A 120 9.62 11.60 -6.66
C LYS A 120 8.35 12.38 -6.97
N GLU A 121 7.79 12.19 -8.16
CA GLU A 121 6.54 12.83 -8.58
C GLU A 121 5.36 12.44 -7.66
N MET A 122 5.24 11.15 -7.32
CA MET A 122 4.21 10.67 -6.39
C MET A 122 4.39 11.26 -4.98
N THR A 123 5.61 11.32 -4.48
CA THR A 123 5.93 11.88 -3.16
C THR A 123 5.53 13.37 -3.07
N ALA A 124 5.79 14.17 -4.11
CA ALA A 124 5.35 15.57 -4.13
C ALA A 124 3.82 15.68 -3.98
N GLY A 125 3.08 14.86 -4.73
CA GLY A 125 1.62 14.83 -4.69
C GLY A 125 1.04 14.36 -3.36
N ASP A 126 1.56 13.26 -2.80
CA ASP A 126 1.03 12.64 -1.59
C ASP A 126 1.26 13.49 -0.34
N PHE A 127 2.41 14.17 -0.27
CA PHE A 127 2.78 14.99 0.89
C PHE A 127 2.43 16.48 0.72
N GLY A 128 2.03 16.92 -0.48
CA GLY A 128 1.71 18.31 -0.77
C GLY A 128 2.93 19.24 -0.61
N ILE A 129 4.11 18.75 -0.97
CA ILE A 129 5.40 19.45 -0.91
C ILE A 129 5.88 19.79 -2.33
N ASP A 130 6.84 20.71 -2.43
CA ASP A 130 7.40 21.09 -3.72
C ASP A 130 8.21 19.93 -4.35
N GLU A 131 8.27 19.88 -5.69
CA GLU A 131 8.96 18.82 -6.44
C GLU A 131 10.45 18.69 -6.05
N ASP A 132 11.13 19.81 -5.80
CA ASP A 132 12.52 19.83 -5.36
C ASP A 132 12.68 19.17 -3.97
N GLN A 133 11.76 19.44 -3.04
CA GLN A 133 11.78 18.83 -1.71
C GLN A 133 11.49 17.33 -1.79
N ALA A 134 10.52 16.94 -2.61
CA ALA A 134 10.21 15.53 -2.84
C ALA A 134 11.39 14.79 -3.47
N SER A 135 12.06 15.42 -4.45
CA SER A 135 13.27 14.85 -5.07
C SER A 135 14.36 14.59 -4.03
N GLU A 136 14.65 15.59 -3.20
CA GLU A 136 15.72 15.50 -2.20
C GLU A 136 15.37 14.49 -1.08
N LEU A 137 14.11 14.43 -0.64
CA LEU A 137 13.66 13.41 0.32
C LEU A 137 13.81 11.98 -0.22
N VAL A 138 13.38 11.75 -1.47
CA VAL A 138 13.48 10.43 -2.09
C VAL A 138 14.94 10.04 -2.31
N ASP A 139 15.79 10.97 -2.73
CA ASP A 139 17.23 10.69 -2.89
C ASP A 139 17.89 10.33 -1.56
N LEU A 140 17.55 11.03 -0.46
CA LEU A 140 18.02 10.69 0.89
C LEU A 140 17.56 9.30 1.31
N ALA A 141 16.28 8.97 1.11
CA ALA A 141 15.71 7.66 1.43
C ALA A 141 16.38 6.53 0.64
N VAL A 142 16.53 6.68 -0.68
CA VAL A 142 17.14 5.68 -1.55
C VAL A 142 18.61 5.48 -1.18
N ALA A 143 19.38 6.56 -1.02
CA ALA A 143 20.79 6.48 -0.64
C ALA A 143 20.99 5.79 0.72
N TYR A 144 20.09 6.03 1.67
CA TYR A 144 20.14 5.43 3.00
C TYR A 144 19.77 3.94 3.01
N ARG A 145 18.71 3.55 2.29
CA ARG A 145 18.06 2.24 2.49
C ARG A 145 18.24 1.24 1.35
N CYS A 146 18.32 1.70 0.11
CA CYS A 146 18.38 0.86 -1.09
C CYS A 146 19.24 1.52 -2.20
N PRO A 147 20.52 1.82 -1.94
CA PRO A 147 21.37 2.53 -2.91
C PRO A 147 21.52 1.78 -4.24
N GLU A 148 21.33 0.46 -4.25
CA GLU A 148 21.29 -0.37 -5.45
C GLU A 148 20.13 -0.06 -6.39
N LEU A 149 19.06 0.57 -5.90
CA LEU A 149 17.88 0.96 -6.68
C LEU A 149 17.98 2.36 -7.28
N ALA A 150 19.02 3.14 -6.95
CA ALA A 150 19.16 4.54 -7.38
C ALA A 150 19.22 4.73 -8.90
N SER A 151 19.59 3.69 -9.65
CA SER A 151 19.70 3.73 -11.12
C SER A 151 18.57 2.98 -11.84
N LYS A 152 17.54 2.56 -11.11
CA LYS A 152 16.40 1.86 -11.68
C LYS A 152 15.48 2.86 -12.37
#